data_AF-A0A1S3WU65-F1
#
_entry.id   AF-A0A1S3WU65-F1
#
_cell.length_a   1.000
_cell.length_b   1.000
_cell.length_c   1.000
_cell.angle_alpha   90.00
_cell.angle_beta   90.00
_cell.angle_gamma   90.00
#
_symmetry.space_group_name_H-M   'P 1'
#
loop_
_entity.id
_entity.type
_entity.pdbx_description
1 polymer ?
#
loop_
_entity_poly.entity_id
_entity_poly.type
_entity_poly.pdbx_seq_one_letter_code
_entity_poly.pdbx_strand_id
1 'polypeptide(L)'
;MDQWNWDEAPPQEVPQGTRLSGLEGTEPAFYYPDLALQGDTLTTETCWEGPIQLWQFLLELLQDGARSSCIRWTGNSGEFQLCDPKEVARLWGERKRKPGMNYEKLSRGLRYYYRRDIVLKSGGRKYTYRFGGRVPGLACPDRAAGGSGAPTQ
;
A
#
# COMPACT_ATOMS: atom_id res chain seq x y z
N MET A 1 20.92 -16.12 -25.62
CA MET A 1 21.07 -14.77 -25.02
C MET A 1 20.06 -13.90 -25.75
N ASP A 2 18.83 -14.06 -25.33
CA ASP A 2 17.65 -13.89 -26.16
C ASP A 2 17.14 -12.45 -26.04
N GLN A 3 17.29 -11.72 -27.15
CA GLN A 3 16.66 -10.43 -27.39
C GLN A 3 15.17 -10.68 -27.65
N TRP A 4 14.32 -10.40 -26.65
CA TRP A 4 12.88 -10.40 -26.86
C TRP A 4 12.47 -9.11 -27.58
N ASN A 5 12.32 -9.26 -28.90
CA ASN A 5 11.83 -8.29 -29.86
C ASN A 5 10.30 -8.16 -29.70
N TRP A 6 9.77 -6.94 -29.67
CA TRP A 6 8.35 -6.65 -29.37
C TRP A 6 7.53 -6.23 -30.59
N ASP A 7 8.07 -6.40 -31.80
CA ASP A 7 7.37 -6.08 -33.04
C ASP A 7 7.15 -7.38 -33.82
N GLU A 8 5.90 -7.87 -33.81
CA GLU A 8 5.22 -8.63 -34.88
C GLU A 8 4.03 -9.43 -34.28
N ALA A 9 2.84 -8.87 -34.39
CA ALA A 9 1.60 -9.63 -34.25
C ALA A 9 0.74 -9.37 -35.51
N PRO A 10 0.34 -10.41 -36.26
CA PRO A 10 -0.39 -10.26 -37.51
C PRO A 10 -1.84 -9.80 -37.26
N PRO A 11 -2.41 -8.96 -38.15
CA PRO A 11 -3.80 -8.54 -38.04
C PRO A 11 -4.72 -9.73 -38.36
N GLN A 12 -5.48 -10.21 -37.37
CA GLN A 12 -6.55 -11.19 -37.59
C GLN A 12 -7.89 -10.49 -37.73
N GLU A 13 -8.48 -10.67 -38.91
CA GLU A 13 -9.81 -10.23 -39.29
C GLU A 13 -10.89 -10.90 -38.42
N VAL A 14 -11.88 -10.14 -37.95
CA VAL A 14 -13.03 -10.67 -37.20
C VAL A 14 -14.25 -10.82 -38.11
N PRO A 15 -14.80 -12.04 -38.30
CA PRO A 15 -16.03 -12.25 -39.07
C PRO A 15 -17.29 -11.80 -38.30
N GLN A 16 -18.28 -11.32 -39.05
CA GLN A 16 -19.55 -10.82 -38.54
C GLN A 16 -20.45 -11.94 -37.98
N GLY A 17 -20.98 -11.70 -36.78
CA GLY A 17 -22.33 -12.05 -36.36
C GLY A 17 -22.65 -13.51 -36.05
N THR A 18 -22.85 -13.84 -34.77
CA THR A 18 -24.03 -14.63 -34.37
C THR A 18 -24.42 -14.38 -32.91
N ARG A 19 -25.70 -14.06 -32.72
CA ARG A 19 -26.46 -13.87 -31.49
C ARG A 19 -26.42 -15.13 -30.59
N LEU A 20 -25.93 -15.01 -29.36
CA LEU A 20 -26.32 -15.90 -28.25
C LEU A 20 -26.43 -15.12 -26.94
N SER A 21 -27.59 -15.27 -26.32
CA SER A 21 -28.06 -14.68 -25.08
C SER A 21 -27.48 -15.37 -23.84
N GLY A 22 -27.19 -14.56 -22.82
CA GLY A 22 -27.26 -14.93 -21.40
C GLY A 22 -26.14 -15.82 -20.87
N LEU A 23 -25.31 -15.26 -19.99
CA LEU A 23 -25.04 -15.74 -18.61
C LEU A 23 -23.85 -14.96 -18.04
N GLU A 24 -24.16 -14.16 -17.03
CA GLU A 24 -23.39 -13.98 -15.78
C GLU A 24 -21.86 -13.72 -15.85
N GLY A 25 -21.47 -12.51 -15.43
CA GLY A 25 -20.31 -12.37 -14.55
C GLY A 25 -18.95 -12.03 -15.18
N THR A 26 -18.86 -10.90 -15.88
CA THR A 26 -17.64 -10.07 -15.89
C THR A 26 -18.04 -8.78 -15.16
N GLU A 27 -17.30 -8.30 -14.16
CA GLU A 27 -16.30 -7.26 -14.35
C GLU A 27 -15.30 -7.24 -13.17
N PRO A 28 -13.99 -7.09 -13.42
CA PRO A 28 -12.98 -6.88 -12.39
C PRO A 28 -13.15 -5.49 -11.76
N ALA A 29 -13.54 -5.45 -10.48
CA ALA A 29 -13.72 -4.23 -9.71
C ALA A 29 -12.39 -3.47 -9.46
N PHE A 30 -11.93 -2.73 -10.47
CA PHE A 30 -11.00 -1.61 -10.33
C PHE A 30 -11.69 -0.24 -10.48
N TYR A 31 -13.02 -0.22 -10.47
CA TYR A 31 -13.81 1.01 -10.54
C TYR A 31 -14.48 1.34 -9.19
N TYR A 32 -14.21 2.52 -8.67
CA TYR A 32 -15.06 3.28 -7.74
C TYR A 32 -14.86 4.76 -8.11
N PRO A 33 -15.84 5.67 -7.92
CA PRO A 33 -17.13 5.49 -7.22
C PRO A 33 -18.34 6.02 -8.02
N ASP A 34 -19.55 5.53 -7.71
CA ASP A 34 -20.73 6.39 -7.77
C ASP A 34 -21.64 6.12 -6.57
N LEU A 35 -22.23 7.20 -6.09
CA LEU A 35 -22.98 7.34 -4.85
C LEU A 35 -24.27 6.51 -4.86
N ALA A 36 -24.40 5.53 -3.97
CA ALA A 36 -25.71 5.06 -3.55
C ALA A 36 -25.71 4.58 -2.09
N LEU A 37 -26.64 5.18 -1.36
CA LEU A 37 -26.92 5.13 0.08
C LEU A 37 -27.28 3.72 0.57
N GLN A 38 -26.80 3.35 1.77
CA GLN A 38 -27.55 2.69 2.87
C GLN A 38 -26.52 2.43 4.00
N GLY A 39 -26.60 3.07 5.16
CA GLY A 39 -27.52 2.72 6.24
C GLY A 39 -26.71 2.20 7.43
N ASP A 40 -26.53 3.07 8.43
CA ASP A 40 -26.33 2.82 9.86
C ASP A 40 -25.08 2.05 10.34
N THR A 41 -24.10 2.80 10.87
CA THR A 41 -23.46 2.59 12.19
C THR A 41 -22.33 3.61 12.36
N LEU A 42 -22.65 4.66 13.12
CA LEU A 42 -21.79 5.57 13.86
C LEU A 42 -20.27 5.43 13.61
N THR A 43 -19.75 6.30 12.74
CA THR A 43 -18.33 6.62 12.69
C THR A 43 -17.97 7.38 13.96
N THR A 44 -17.42 6.68 14.95
CA THR A 44 -16.79 7.34 16.10
C THR A 44 -15.60 8.16 15.59
N GLU A 45 -15.79 9.46 15.70
CA GLU A 45 -14.85 10.56 15.61
C GLU A 45 -13.38 10.21 15.90
N THR A 46 -12.52 10.36 14.88
CA THR A 46 -11.12 10.79 15.05
C THR A 46 -10.81 11.86 14.00
N CYS A 47 -10.29 12.98 14.48
CA CYS A 47 -10.34 14.32 13.89
C CYS A 47 -9.45 14.58 12.65
N TRP A 48 -9.20 13.62 11.76
CA TRP A 48 -8.50 13.87 10.48
C TRP A 48 -9.42 13.59 9.30
N GLU A 49 -9.89 14.66 8.66
CA GLU A 49 -10.80 14.65 7.51
C GLU A 49 -10.20 13.96 6.27
N GLY A 50 -10.50 12.67 6.08
CA GLY A 50 -10.24 11.96 4.83
C GLY A 50 -10.10 10.44 4.99
N PRO A 51 -10.07 9.69 3.86
CA PRO A 51 -9.86 8.25 3.90
C PRO A 51 -8.46 7.93 4.46
N ILE A 52 -8.41 7.17 5.56
CA ILE A 52 -7.14 6.72 6.16
C ILE A 52 -6.27 5.98 5.13
N GLN A 53 -4.98 6.33 5.10
CA GLN A 53 -4.00 5.70 4.24
C GLN A 53 -3.35 4.50 4.92
N LEU A 54 -2.85 3.54 4.13
CA LEU A 54 -2.26 2.32 4.67
C LEU A 54 -1.04 2.61 5.57
N TRP A 55 -0.18 3.56 5.19
CA TRP A 55 0.99 3.90 6.01
C TRP A 55 0.60 4.51 7.37
N GLN A 56 -0.48 5.31 7.40
CA GLN A 56 -1.00 5.89 8.64
C GLN A 56 -1.55 4.80 9.55
N PHE A 57 -2.33 3.88 8.99
CA PHE A 57 -2.86 2.74 9.73
C PHE A 57 -1.76 1.83 10.29
N LEU A 58 -0.71 1.55 9.52
CA LEU A 58 0.42 0.75 10.01
C LEU A 58 1.15 1.46 11.14
N LEU A 59 1.30 2.79 11.05
CA LEU A 59 1.90 3.59 12.11
C LEU A 59 1.03 3.60 13.38
N GLU A 60 -0.29 3.70 13.24
CA GLU A 60 -1.26 3.61 14.33
C GLU A 60 -1.19 2.24 15.03
N LEU A 61 -1.12 1.14 14.26
CA LEU A 61 -0.92 -0.19 14.82
C LEU A 61 0.40 -0.34 15.57
N LEU A 62 1.47 0.29 15.08
CA LEU A 62 2.79 0.26 15.69
C LEU A 62 2.90 1.12 16.96
N GLN A 63 2.02 2.10 17.13
CA GLN A 63 1.90 2.87 18.36
C GLN A 63 1.08 2.12 19.42
N ASP A 64 0.13 1.28 19.00
CA ASP A 64 -0.58 0.42 19.94
C ASP A 64 0.24 -0.82 20.31
N GLY A 65 0.95 -0.72 21.45
CA GLY A 65 1.74 -1.80 22.01
C GLY A 65 0.94 -3.08 22.32
N ALA A 66 -0.40 -3.02 22.43
CA ALA A 66 -1.22 -4.22 22.63
C ALA A 66 -1.23 -5.14 21.39
N ARG A 67 -0.90 -4.62 20.20
CA ARG A 67 -0.92 -5.34 18.92
C ARG A 67 0.48 -5.76 18.47
N SER A 68 1.45 -5.76 19.39
CA SER A 68 2.84 -6.18 19.15
C SER A 68 2.99 -7.62 18.63
N SER A 69 1.95 -8.45 18.77
CA SER A 69 1.89 -9.80 18.20
C SER A 69 1.81 -9.80 16.68
N CYS A 70 1.10 -8.85 16.07
CA CYS A 70 0.91 -8.83 14.62
C CYS A 70 1.87 -7.90 13.88
N ILE A 71 2.29 -6.79 14.50
CA ILE A 71 3.25 -5.84 13.93
C ILE A 71 4.10 -5.21 15.04
N ARG A 72 5.40 -5.06 14.80
CA ARG A 72 6.32 -4.48 15.78
C ARG A 72 7.47 -3.71 15.14
N TRP A 73 8.02 -2.76 15.89
CA TRP A 73 9.30 -2.15 15.58
C TRP A 73 10.44 -3.18 15.74
N THR A 74 11.39 -3.17 14.80
CA THR A 74 12.60 -4.03 14.88
C THR A 74 13.72 -3.40 15.69
N GLY A 75 13.58 -2.13 16.08
CA GLY A 75 14.58 -1.37 16.85
C GLY A 75 15.56 -0.59 15.98
N ASN A 76 15.54 -0.79 14.67
CA ASN A 76 16.27 0.05 13.72
C ASN A 76 15.39 1.26 13.37
N SER A 77 15.94 2.47 13.32
CA SER A 77 15.17 3.72 13.15
C SER A 77 14.15 3.64 12.01
N GLY A 78 12.86 3.65 12.37
CA GLY A 78 11.74 3.58 11.43
C GLY A 78 11.51 2.21 10.76
N GLU A 79 12.20 1.14 11.17
CA GLU A 79 12.06 -0.21 10.62
C GLU A 79 11.09 -1.06 11.45
N PHE A 80 10.16 -1.70 10.76
CA PHE A 80 9.13 -2.54 11.35
C PHE A 80 8.99 -3.86 10.62
N GLN A 81 8.49 -4.86 11.33
CA GLN A 81 8.18 -6.17 10.80
C GLN A 81 6.72 -6.51 11.08
N LEU A 82 6.04 -7.01 10.05
CA LEU A 82 4.75 -7.67 10.23
C LEU A 82 5.04 -9.11 10.67
N CYS A 83 4.77 -9.41 11.93
CA CYS A 83 4.86 -10.75 12.48
C CYS A 83 3.73 -11.63 11.92
N ASP A 84 2.51 -11.11 11.90
CA ASP A 84 1.34 -11.78 11.33
C ASP A 84 0.74 -10.96 10.17
N PRO A 85 1.24 -11.14 8.93
CA PRO A 85 0.76 -10.39 7.78
C PRO A 85 -0.72 -10.62 7.46
N LYS A 86 -1.26 -11.79 7.82
CA LYS A 86 -2.69 -12.11 7.67
C LYS A 86 -3.55 -11.25 8.59
N GLU A 87 -3.15 -11.12 9.86
CA GLU A 87 -3.91 -10.35 10.85
C GLU A 87 -3.85 -8.86 10.56
N VAL A 88 -2.68 -8.34 10.17
CA VAL A 88 -2.55 -6.95 9.72
C VAL A 88 -3.47 -6.65 8.52
N ALA A 89 -3.57 -7.57 7.56
CA ALA A 89 -4.47 -7.42 6.43
C ALA A 89 -5.95 -7.50 6.83
N ARG A 90 -6.31 -8.38 7.78
CA ARG A 90 -7.67 -8.47 8.32
C ARG A 90 -8.08 -7.18 9.00
N LEU A 91 -7.25 -6.65 9.89
CA LEU A 91 -7.48 -5.38 10.59
C LEU A 91 -7.58 -4.20 9.62
N TRP A 92 -6.76 -4.20 8.56
CA TRP A 92 -6.87 -3.20 7.50
C TRP A 92 -8.19 -3.30 6.72
N GLY A 93 -8.62 -4.53 6.44
CA GLY A 93 -9.92 -4.81 5.82
C GLY A 93 -11.07 -4.34 6.69
N GLU A 94 -11.03 -4.60 7.99
CA GLU A 94 -12.01 -4.15 8.98
C GLU A 94 -12.07 -2.62 9.04
N ARG A 95 -10.92 -1.95 9.14
CA ARG A 95 -10.82 -0.48 9.16
C ARG A 95 -11.42 0.20 7.93
N LYS A 96 -11.32 -0.44 6.76
CA LYS A 96 -11.86 0.09 5.48
C LYS A 96 -13.15 -0.58 5.01
N ARG A 97 -13.76 -1.46 5.81
CA ARG A 97 -14.91 -2.30 5.46
C ARG A 97 -14.73 -3.05 4.12
N LYS A 98 -13.54 -3.61 3.89
CA LYS A 98 -13.17 -4.43 2.71
C LYS A 98 -12.89 -5.88 3.13
N PRO A 99 -13.88 -6.78 3.10
CA PRO A 99 -13.74 -8.16 3.59
C PRO A 99 -12.80 -9.01 2.73
N GLY A 100 -12.63 -8.68 1.44
CA GLY A 100 -11.68 -9.34 0.54
C GLY A 100 -10.23 -8.84 0.65
N MET A 101 -9.87 -8.14 1.74
CA MET A 101 -8.52 -7.64 1.97
C MET A 101 -7.60 -8.77 2.44
N ASN A 102 -6.43 -8.88 1.83
CA ASN A 102 -5.40 -9.86 2.20
C ASN A 102 -4.01 -9.23 2.10
N TYR A 103 -2.99 -9.97 2.52
CA TYR A 103 -1.62 -9.47 2.50
C TYR A 103 -1.13 -9.16 1.08
N GLU A 104 -1.52 -9.94 0.06
CA GLU A 104 -1.11 -9.70 -1.33
C GLU A 104 -1.56 -8.32 -1.82
N LYS A 105 -2.83 -7.98 -1.59
CA LYS A 105 -3.42 -6.67 -1.93
C LYS A 105 -2.82 -5.55 -1.09
N LEU A 106 -2.62 -5.78 0.22
CA LEU A 106 -2.00 -4.80 1.11
C LEU A 106 -0.55 -4.51 0.68
N SER A 107 0.22 -5.56 0.38
CA SER A 107 1.60 -5.46 -0.08
C SER A 107 1.72 -4.73 -1.41
N ARG A 108 0.70 -4.81 -2.27
CA ARG A 108 0.60 -4.00 -3.49
C ARG A 108 0.53 -2.51 -3.18
N GLY A 109 -0.20 -2.13 -2.13
CA GLY A 109 -0.23 -0.78 -1.57
C GLY A 109 1.14 -0.31 -1.08
N LEU A 110 1.82 -1.15 -0.31
CA LEU A 110 3.19 -0.87 0.16
C LEU A 110 4.17 -0.61 -0.99
N ARG A 111 4.07 -1.39 -2.08
CA ARG A 111 4.92 -1.22 -3.26
C ARG A 111 4.74 0.13 -3.95
N TYR A 112 3.53 0.71 -3.93
CA TYR A 112 3.30 2.05 -4.47
C TYR A 112 4.00 3.16 -3.67
N TYR A 113 4.31 2.90 -2.40
CA TYR A 113 5.00 3.85 -1.55
C TYR A 113 6.51 3.91 -1.76
N TYR A 114 7.11 2.93 -2.45
CA TYR A 114 8.55 2.85 -2.65
C TYR A 114 9.08 4.08 -3.40
N ARG A 115 8.40 4.49 -4.48
CA ARG A 115 8.79 5.68 -5.26
C ARG A 115 8.56 6.99 -4.51
N ARG A 116 7.66 7.00 -3.52
CA ARG A 116 7.27 8.21 -2.78
C ARG A 116 8.11 8.40 -1.51
N ASP A 117 9.03 7.49 -1.23
CA ASP A 117 9.83 7.47 0.00
C ASP A 117 8.98 7.51 1.28
N ILE A 118 7.84 6.82 1.25
CA ILE A 118 6.93 6.71 2.41
C ILE A 118 7.19 5.39 3.14
N VAL A 119 7.22 4.28 2.41
CA VAL A 119 7.61 2.96 2.92
C VAL A 119 8.60 2.36 1.94
N LEU A 120 9.64 1.74 2.45
CA LEU A 120 10.71 1.07 1.72
C LEU A 120 10.77 -0.39 2.12
N LYS A 121 11.12 -1.27 1.18
CA LYS A 121 11.34 -2.68 1.47
C LYS A 121 12.69 -2.85 2.18
N SER A 122 12.69 -3.45 3.36
CA SER A 122 13.95 -3.88 3.97
C SER A 122 14.48 -5.09 3.19
N GLY A 123 15.60 -4.91 2.49
CA GLY A 123 16.25 -5.98 1.75
C GLY A 123 16.59 -7.16 2.67
N GLY A 124 16.45 -8.38 2.17
CA GLY A 124 16.89 -9.60 2.86
C GLY A 124 16.00 -10.12 3.98
N ARG A 125 14.90 -9.44 4.36
CA ARG A 125 13.99 -9.91 5.43
C ARG A 125 12.52 -9.99 4.97
N LYS A 126 11.88 -11.12 5.27
CA LYS A 126 10.45 -11.34 4.97
C LYS A 126 9.60 -10.45 5.86
N TYR A 127 8.59 -9.83 5.27
CA TYR A 127 7.61 -8.97 5.96
C TYR A 127 8.20 -7.77 6.73
N THR A 128 9.47 -7.44 6.48
CA THR A 128 10.13 -6.27 7.06
C THR A 128 10.15 -5.11 6.09
N TYR A 129 9.85 -3.93 6.62
CA TYR A 129 9.74 -2.67 5.90
C TYR A 129 10.30 -1.53 6.75
N ARG A 130 10.56 -0.40 6.12
CA ARG A 130 11.04 0.80 6.80
C ARG A 130 10.24 2.00 6.34
N PHE A 131 9.85 2.88 7.24
CA PHE A 131 9.30 4.18 6.87
C PHE A 131 10.41 5.09 6.33
N GLY A 132 10.12 5.76 5.21
CA GLY A 132 11.04 6.70 4.58
C GLY A 132 10.97 8.09 5.20
N GLY A 133 11.74 9.04 4.67
CA GLY A 133 11.87 10.39 5.22
C GLY A 133 10.64 11.27 5.00
N ARG A 134 9.72 10.87 4.13
CA ARG A 134 8.46 11.60 3.88
C ARG A 134 7.41 11.36 4.97
N VAL A 135 7.59 10.39 5.86
CA VAL A 135 6.61 10.07 6.91
C VAL A 135 6.74 11.09 8.06
N PRO A 136 5.72 11.92 8.31
CA PRO A 136 5.74 12.87 9.41
C PRO A 136 5.80 12.13 10.76
N GLY A 137 6.61 12.63 11.69
CA GLY A 137 6.81 12.05 13.02
C GLY A 137 7.89 10.95 13.11
N LEU A 138 8.40 10.44 11.99
CA LEU A 138 9.53 9.50 11.94
C LEU A 138 10.77 10.07 11.27
N ALA A 139 10.68 11.28 10.72
CA ALA A 139 11.83 12.00 10.21
C ALA A 139 12.85 12.20 11.34
N CYS A 140 14.01 11.54 11.21
CA CYS A 140 15.18 11.92 12.00
C CYS A 140 15.52 13.36 11.59
N PRO A 141 15.57 14.33 12.51
CA PRO A 141 16.19 15.61 12.23
C PRO A 141 17.69 15.41 12.22
N ASP A 142 18.24 14.80 11.17
CA ASP A 142 19.58 15.20 10.74
C ASP A 142 19.82 14.90 9.27
N ARG A 143 19.66 15.95 8.47
CA ARG A 143 20.54 16.17 7.32
C ARG A 143 20.99 17.62 7.37
N ALA A 144 21.64 17.99 8.46
CA ALA A 144 22.63 19.06 8.39
C ALA A 144 23.89 18.50 7.70
N ALA A 145 24.57 19.38 6.97
CA ALA A 145 25.93 19.27 6.42
C ALA A 145 26.13 18.49 5.11
N GLY A 146 26.68 19.23 4.13
CA GLY A 146 27.24 18.66 2.90
C GLY A 146 27.50 19.65 1.75
N GLY A 147 27.46 20.97 1.97
CA GLY A 147 27.92 21.98 1.01
C GLY A 147 29.18 22.65 1.55
N SER A 148 30.34 22.04 1.31
CA SER A 148 31.65 22.64 1.61
C SER A 148 31.90 23.77 0.60
N GLY A 149 31.53 25.00 0.96
CA GLY A 149 31.99 26.21 0.29
C GLY A 149 33.32 26.63 0.92
N ALA A 150 34.43 26.23 0.32
CA ALA A 150 35.75 26.74 0.69
C ALA A 150 35.88 28.20 0.19
N PRO A 151 36.26 29.17 1.03
CA PRO A 151 36.75 30.45 0.53
C PRO A 151 38.23 30.30 0.16
N THR A 152 38.51 30.24 -1.14
CA THR A 152 39.87 30.52 -1.64
C THR A 152 40.03 32.03 -1.73
N GLN A 153 41.17 32.50 -1.23
CA GLN A 153 41.62 33.90 -1.15
C GLN A 153 41.57 34.64 -2.48
#